data_AF-A0A352FNR6-F1
#
_entry.id   AF-A0A352FNR6-F1
#
_cell.length_a   1.000
_cell.length_b   1.000
_cell.length_c   1.000
_cell.angle_alpha   90.00
_cell.angle_beta   90.00
_cell.angle_gamma   90.00
#
_symmetry.space_group_name_H-M   'P 1'
#
loop_
_entity.id
_entity.type
_entity.pdbx_description
1 polymer ?
#
loop_
_entity_poly.entity_id
_entity_poly.type
_entity_poly.pdbx_seq_one_letter_code
_entity_poly.pdbx_strand_id
1 'polypeptide(L)'
;MTTQDTAAALLRVASYLGRPQSFIPVADARAEMRRTLELAVKGSVVLTTHGEPAAAVVPFTTLEDMRLALLHLLVEEMGSSFERSQERARSQSVKVPASSEEALEALVGEAVKKSRKRNGKSSRKLSRG
;
A
#
# COMPACT_ATOMS: atom_id res chain seq x y z
N MET A 1 -17.12 -14.23 -3.89
CA MET A 1 -16.63 -13.63 -5.15
C MET A 1 -15.68 -14.61 -5.79
N THR A 2 -15.85 -14.87 -7.08
CA THR A 2 -14.98 -15.77 -7.85
C THR A 2 -13.81 -14.99 -8.43
N THR A 3 -12.72 -15.68 -8.79
CA THR A 3 -11.57 -15.08 -9.50
C THR A 3 -12.00 -14.42 -10.82
N GLN A 4 -13.05 -14.94 -11.46
CA GLN A 4 -13.63 -14.42 -12.69
C GLN A 4 -14.32 -13.06 -12.47
N ASP A 5 -15.05 -12.89 -11.36
CA ASP A 5 -15.69 -11.61 -11.00
C ASP A 5 -14.64 -10.50 -10.82
N THR A 6 -13.51 -10.85 -10.20
CA THR A 6 -12.41 -9.93 -9.92
C THR A 6 -11.63 -9.54 -11.18
N ALA A 7 -11.34 -10.50 -12.06
CA ALA A 7 -10.72 -10.22 -13.35
C ALA A 7 -11.61 -9.31 -14.22
N ALA A 8 -12.93 -9.54 -14.21
CA ALA A 8 -13.88 -8.68 -14.89
C ALA A 8 -13.90 -7.26 -14.31
N ALA A 9 -13.84 -7.11 -12.98
CA ALA A 9 -13.74 -5.79 -12.33
C ALA A 9 -12.46 -5.06 -12.73
N LEU A 10 -11.30 -5.73 -12.73
CA LEU A 10 -10.03 -5.14 -13.16
C LEU A 10 -10.09 -4.61 -14.61
N LEU A 11 -10.66 -5.39 -15.52
CA LEU A 11 -10.83 -4.97 -16.93
C LEU A 11 -11.76 -3.76 -17.07
N ARG A 12 -12.86 -3.73 -16.30
CA ARG A 12 -13.77 -2.58 -16.27
C ARG A 12 -13.08 -1.32 -15.75
N VAL A 13 -12.29 -1.44 -14.68
CA VAL A 13 -11.49 -0.33 -14.14
C VAL A 13 -10.46 0.16 -15.14
N ALA A 14 -9.71 -0.74 -15.78
CA ALA A 14 -8.72 -0.38 -16.79
C ALA A 14 -9.37 0.35 -17.98
N SER A 15 -10.51 -0.15 -18.47
CA SER A 15 -11.29 0.50 -19.51
C SER A 15 -11.78 1.88 -19.10
N TYR A 16 -12.19 2.06 -17.83
CA TYR A 16 -12.66 3.33 -17.31
C TYR A 16 -11.52 4.36 -17.17
N LEU A 17 -10.38 3.96 -16.61
CA LEU A 17 -9.21 4.83 -16.43
C LEU A 17 -8.57 5.27 -17.74
N GLY A 18 -8.73 4.49 -18.82
CA GLY A 18 -8.27 4.84 -20.16
C GLY A 18 -9.10 5.91 -20.86
N ARG A 19 -10.23 6.34 -20.28
CA ARG A 19 -11.11 7.36 -20.88
C ARG A 19 -10.61 8.77 -20.57
N PRO A 20 -10.85 9.76 -21.46
CA PRO A 20 -10.50 11.14 -21.21
C PRO A 20 -11.24 11.69 -19.99
N GLN A 21 -10.53 12.44 -19.16
CA GLN A 21 -11.07 13.08 -17.97
C GLN A 21 -11.56 14.50 -18.30
N SER A 22 -12.73 14.87 -17.80
CA SER A 22 -13.26 16.23 -17.96
C SER A 22 -13.01 17.04 -16.71
N PHE A 23 -12.36 18.19 -16.83
CA PHE A 23 -12.13 19.11 -15.72
C PHE A 23 -13.16 20.22 -15.76
N ILE A 24 -13.94 20.37 -14.70
CA ILE A 24 -15.05 21.33 -14.62
C ILE A 24 -14.94 22.11 -13.30
N PRO A 25 -14.97 23.46 -13.33
CA PRO A 25 -15.05 24.25 -12.11
C PRO A 25 -16.28 23.87 -11.27
N VAL A 26 -16.14 23.85 -9.94
CA VAL A 26 -17.25 23.50 -9.03
C VAL A 26 -18.48 24.39 -9.24
N ALA A 27 -18.29 25.67 -9.58
CA ALA A 27 -19.39 26.59 -9.86
C ALA A 27 -20.19 26.15 -11.10
N ASP A 28 -19.50 25.81 -12.19
CA ASP A 28 -20.11 25.39 -13.46
C ASP A 28 -20.79 24.03 -13.29
N ALA A 29 -20.16 23.11 -12.56
CA ALA A 29 -20.75 21.81 -12.26
C ALA A 29 -22.06 21.93 -11.45
N ARG A 30 -22.16 22.91 -10.56
CA ARG A 30 -23.41 23.19 -9.83
C ARG A 30 -24.48 23.80 -10.72
N ALA A 31 -24.09 24.72 -11.61
CA ALA A 31 -25.00 25.33 -12.57
C ALA A 31 -25.54 24.31 -13.59
N GLU A 32 -24.70 23.38 -14.04
CA GLU A 32 -25.02 22.38 -15.07
C GLU A 32 -24.94 20.94 -14.52
N MET A 33 -25.59 20.68 -13.38
CA MET A 33 -25.52 19.40 -12.67
C MET A 33 -25.88 18.20 -13.56
N ARG A 34 -26.98 18.28 -14.32
CA ARG A 34 -27.41 17.18 -15.19
C ARG A 34 -26.34 16.83 -16.23
N ARG A 35 -25.81 17.85 -16.91
CA ARG A 35 -24.74 17.68 -17.91
C ARG A 35 -23.48 17.09 -17.28
N THR A 36 -23.12 17.55 -16.08
CA THR A 36 -21.98 17.03 -15.33
C THR A 36 -22.13 15.53 -15.06
N LEU A 37 -23.32 15.08 -14.65
CA LEU A 37 -23.60 13.66 -14.43
C LEU A 37 -23.58 12.85 -15.74
N GLU A 38 -24.11 13.40 -16.85
CA GLU A 38 -24.03 12.76 -18.17
C GLU A 38 -22.59 12.56 -18.65
N LEU A 39 -21.70 13.52 -18.37
CA LEU A 39 -20.27 13.40 -18.62
C LEU A 39 -19.63 12.34 -17.71
N ALA A 40 -20.01 12.30 -16.43
CA ALA A 40 -19.51 11.33 -15.46
C ALA A 40 -19.90 9.88 -15.79
N VAL A 41 -20.99 9.66 -16.53
CA VAL A 41 -21.34 8.32 -17.03
C VAL A 41 -20.41 7.87 -18.17
N LYS A 42 -19.94 8.82 -18.99
CA LYS A 42 -19.08 8.53 -20.14
C LYS A 42 -17.61 8.39 -19.73
N GLY A 43 -17.16 9.08 -18.70
CA GLY A 43 -15.79 9.03 -18.18
C GLY A 43 -15.71 9.69 -16.80
N SER A 44 -14.53 10.00 -16.29
CA SER A 44 -14.41 10.72 -15.01
C SER A 44 -14.56 12.22 -15.19
N VAL A 45 -15.24 12.85 -14.24
CA VAL A 45 -15.28 14.31 -14.13
C VAL A 45 -14.50 14.72 -12.88
N VAL A 46 -13.52 15.60 -13.05
CA VAL A 46 -12.76 16.20 -11.96
C VAL A 46 -13.30 17.60 -11.71
N LEU A 47 -13.78 17.82 -10.49
CA LEU A 47 -14.25 19.12 -10.04
C LEU A 47 -13.05 19.95 -9.57
N THR A 48 -12.92 21.16 -10.09
CA THR A 48 -11.82 22.06 -9.76
C THR A 48 -12.29 23.27 -8.96
N THR A 49 -11.44 23.71 -8.02
CA THR A 49 -11.61 24.96 -7.27
C THR A 49 -10.35 25.79 -7.47
N HIS A 50 -10.47 26.99 -8.02
CA HIS A 50 -9.31 27.84 -8.38
C HIS A 50 -8.30 27.15 -9.32
N GLY A 51 -8.77 26.28 -10.22
CA GLY A 51 -7.91 25.52 -11.14
C GLY A 51 -7.33 24.24 -10.55
N GLU A 52 -7.42 24.05 -9.23
CA GLU A 52 -6.90 22.86 -8.56
C GLU A 52 -7.96 21.76 -8.45
N PRO A 53 -7.61 20.46 -8.67
CA PRO A 53 -8.50 19.34 -8.43
C PRO A 53 -8.97 19.28 -6.97
N ALA A 54 -10.28 19.29 -6.75
CA ALA A 54 -10.88 19.26 -5.41
C ALA A 54 -11.69 17.97 -5.16
N ALA A 55 -12.35 17.45 -6.19
CA ALA A 55 -13.13 16.21 -6.09
C ALA A 55 -13.25 15.52 -7.45
N ALA A 56 -13.72 14.29 -7.46
CA ALA A 56 -14.07 13.56 -8.68
C ALA A 56 -15.49 13.01 -8.59
N VAL A 57 -16.22 13.08 -9.71
CA VAL A 57 -17.53 12.47 -9.89
C VAL A 57 -17.36 11.27 -10.80
N VAL A 58 -17.77 10.11 -10.29
CA VAL A 58 -17.69 8.82 -10.98
C VAL A 58 -18.97 8.03 -10.75
N PRO A 59 -19.34 7.09 -11.63
CA PRO A 59 -20.43 6.17 -11.37
C PRO A 59 -20.15 5.32 -10.14
N PHE A 60 -21.17 5.05 -9.34
CA PHE A 60 -21.01 4.24 -8.12
C PHE A 60 -20.45 2.84 -8.40
N THR A 61 -20.93 2.19 -9.47
CA THR A 61 -20.42 0.88 -9.92
C THR A 61 -18.92 0.90 -10.21
N THR A 62 -18.43 2.00 -10.80
CA THR A 62 -17.01 2.19 -11.06
C THR A 62 -16.22 2.29 -9.76
N LEU A 63 -16.74 3.01 -8.76
CA LEU A 63 -16.10 3.10 -7.45
C LEU A 63 -16.01 1.73 -6.77
N GLU A 64 -17.07 0.92 -6.85
CA GLU A 64 -17.06 -0.45 -6.33
C GLU A 64 -16.05 -1.33 -7.07
N ASP A 65 -16.05 -1.30 -8.41
CA ASP A 65 -15.09 -2.04 -9.23
C ASP A 65 -13.64 -1.63 -8.90
N MET A 66 -13.37 -0.33 -8.70
CA MET A 66 -12.05 0.18 -8.27
C MET A 66 -11.67 -0.34 -6.89
N ARG A 67 -12.59 -0.32 -5.93
CA ARG A 67 -12.35 -0.85 -4.58
C ARG A 67 -12.00 -2.33 -4.64
N LEU A 68 -12.74 -3.11 -5.42
CA LEU A 68 -12.50 -4.55 -5.59
C LEU A 68 -11.15 -4.82 -6.25
N ALA A 69 -10.83 -4.09 -7.32
CA ALA A 69 -9.55 -4.17 -8.01
C ALA A 69 -8.38 -3.87 -7.06
N LEU A 70 -8.45 -2.79 -6.28
CA LEU A 70 -7.41 -2.40 -5.33
C LEU A 70 -7.21 -3.46 -4.24
N LEU A 71 -8.30 -3.96 -3.66
CA LEU A 71 -8.22 -5.01 -2.63
C LEU A 71 -7.57 -6.28 -3.18
N HIS A 72 -7.92 -6.67 -4.40
CA HIS A 72 -7.32 -7.83 -5.03
C HIS A 72 -5.82 -7.66 -5.25
N LEU A 73 -5.39 -6.53 -5.85
CA LEU A 73 -3.98 -6.25 -6.09
C LEU A 73 -3.17 -6.19 -4.78
N LEU A 74 -3.75 -5.64 -3.72
CA LEU A 74 -3.10 -5.61 -2.40
C LEU A 74 -2.93 -7.03 -1.83
N VAL A 75 -3.97 -7.86 -1.89
CA VAL A 75 -3.91 -9.25 -1.41
C VAL A 75 -2.91 -10.06 -2.23
N GLU A 76 -2.90 -9.90 -3.55
CA GLU A 76 -1.93 -10.57 -4.43
C GLU A 76 -0.49 -10.15 -4.13
N GLU A 77 -0.23 -8.85 -3.93
CA GLU A 77 1.11 -8.38 -3.58
C GLU A 77 1.53 -8.86 -2.19
N MET A 78 0.61 -8.89 -1.21
CA MET A 78 0.88 -9.46 0.12
C MET A 78 1.22 -10.94 0.05
N GLY A 79 0.45 -11.73 -0.73
CA GLY A 79 0.73 -13.14 -0.96
C GLY A 79 2.08 -13.36 -1.62
N SER A 80 2.36 -12.63 -2.69
CA SER A 80 3.62 -12.69 -3.43
C SER A 80 4.82 -12.26 -2.58
N SER A 81 4.66 -11.27 -1.71
CA SER A 81 5.70 -10.81 -0.77
C SER A 81 5.97 -11.86 0.30
N PHE A 82 4.91 -12.50 0.82
CA PHE A 82 5.01 -13.57 1.79
C PHE A 82 5.71 -14.81 1.21
N GLU A 83 5.36 -15.21 -0.01
CA GLU A 83 6.04 -16.31 -0.72
C GLU A 83 7.53 -16.00 -0.94
N ARG A 84 7.85 -14.78 -1.41
CA ARG A 84 9.24 -14.30 -1.55
C ARG A 84 9.99 -14.31 -0.22
N SER A 85 9.33 -13.98 0.89
CA SER A 85 9.91 -14.01 2.24
C SER A 85 10.19 -15.45 2.71
N GLN A 86 9.24 -16.37 2.49
CA GLN A 86 9.44 -17.79 2.81
C GLN A 86 10.58 -18.39 1.98
N GLU A 87 10.66 -18.08 0.68
CA GLU A 87 11.72 -18.58 -0.19
C GLU A 87 13.10 -18.08 0.26
N ARG A 88 13.19 -16.81 0.69
CA ARG A 88 14.41 -16.27 1.31
C ARG A 88 14.76 -16.96 2.63
N ALA A 89 13.78 -17.26 3.48
CA ALA A 89 14.00 -17.97 4.73
C ALA A 89 14.48 -19.41 4.50
N ARG A 90 13.86 -20.13 3.54
CA ARG A 90 14.25 -21.49 3.15
C ARG A 90 15.65 -21.53 2.54
N SER A 91 15.97 -20.59 1.64
CA SER A 91 17.32 -20.50 1.04
C SER A 91 18.40 -20.08 2.05
N GLN A 92 18.04 -19.33 3.10
CA GLN A 92 18.92 -19.08 4.23
C GLN A 92 19.09 -20.31 5.13
N SER A 93 18.03 -21.08 5.39
CA SER A 93 18.14 -22.29 6.22
C SER A 93 19.00 -23.38 5.58
N VAL A 94 19.11 -23.42 4.25
CA VAL A 94 20.04 -24.31 3.53
C VAL A 94 21.51 -23.87 3.68
N LYS A 95 21.78 -22.60 4.02
CA LYS A 95 23.13 -22.06 4.25
C LYS A 95 23.52 -21.93 5.72
N VAL A 96 22.60 -22.15 6.66
CA VAL A 96 22.91 -22.18 8.08
C VAL A 96 23.27 -23.63 8.44
N PRO A 97 24.55 -23.96 8.75
CA PRO A 97 24.85 -25.26 9.32
C PRO A 97 24.02 -25.37 10.60
N ALA A 98 23.42 -26.53 10.86
CA ALA A 98 22.64 -26.79 12.06
C ALA A 98 23.48 -26.40 13.29
N SER A 99 23.27 -25.19 13.82
CA SER A 99 23.96 -24.76 15.02
C SER A 99 23.23 -25.43 16.16
N SER A 100 23.93 -26.30 16.90
CA SER A 100 23.41 -26.93 18.10
C SER A 100 22.84 -25.86 19.05
N GLU A 101 21.88 -26.26 19.88
CA GLU A 101 21.23 -25.40 20.88
C GLU A 101 22.25 -24.60 21.73
N GLU A 102 23.38 -25.23 22.04
CA GLU A 102 24.53 -24.64 22.75
C GLU A 102 25.18 -23.47 22.00
N ALA A 103 25.25 -23.51 20.66
CA ALA A 103 25.79 -22.42 19.86
C ALA A 103 24.82 -21.22 19.81
N LEU A 104 23.52 -21.47 19.86
CA LEU A 104 22.50 -20.43 19.98
C LEU A 104 22.54 -19.76 21.35
N GLU A 105 22.68 -20.53 22.43
CA GLU A 105 22.85 -20.00 23.78
C GLU A 105 24.13 -19.16 23.93
N ALA A 106 25.23 -19.59 23.31
CA ALA A 106 26.47 -18.83 23.30
C ALA A 106 26.33 -17.48 22.57
N LEU A 107 25.62 -17.45 21.42
CA LEU A 107 25.34 -16.23 20.66
C LEU A 107 24.46 -15.25 21.45
N VAL A 108 23.43 -15.73 22.13
CA VAL A 108 22.57 -14.93 23.00
C VAL A 108 23.36 -14.38 24.20
N GLY A 109 24.19 -15.22 24.83
CA GLY A 109 25.06 -14.81 25.93
C GLY A 109 26.06 -13.73 25.52
N GLU A 110 26.61 -13.80 24.31
CA GLU A 110 27.54 -12.81 23.78
C GLU A 110 26.84 -11.47 23.47
N ALA A 111 25.63 -11.52 22.91
CA ALA A 111 24.81 -10.34 22.63
C ALA A 111 24.42 -9.60 23.94
N VAL A 112 24.02 -10.34 24.97
CA VAL A 112 23.68 -9.77 26.30
C VAL A 112 24.92 -9.14 26.96
N LYS A 113 26.09 -9.79 26.87
CA LYS A 113 27.36 -9.23 27.39
C LYS A 113 27.74 -7.93 26.65
N LYS A 114 27.59 -7.89 25.32
CA LYS A 114 27.86 -6.69 24.51
C LYS A 114 26.90 -5.53 24.83
N SER A 115 25.62 -5.83 25.05
CA SER A 115 24.59 -4.88 25.51
C SER A 115 24.95 -4.25 26.86
N ARG A 116 25.30 -5.06 27.87
CA ARG A 116 25.70 -4.57 29.21
C ARG A 116 26.95 -3.70 29.16
N LYS A 117 27.93 -4.04 28.31
CA LYS A 117 29.17 -3.26 28.14
C LYS A 117 28.93 -1.88 27.52
N ARG A 118 27.83 -1.71 26.76
CA ARG A 118 27.46 -0.46 26.09
C ARG A 118 26.75 0.52 27.04
N ASN A 119 25.94 0.02 27.98
CA ASN A 119 25.26 0.85 28.99
C ASN A 119 26.16 1.29 30.16
N GLY A 120 27.34 0.68 30.36
CA GLY A 120 28.27 1.04 31.44
C GLY A 120 29.17 2.27 31.18
N LYS A 121 29.10 2.91 30.01
CA LYS A 121 29.94 4.09 29.67
C LYS A 121 29.23 5.43 29.74
N SER A 122 27.94 5.47 30.12
CA SER A 122 27.14 6.71 30.19
C SER A 122 26.87 7.18 31.63
N SER A 123 27.88 7.15 32.50
CA SER A 123 27.81 7.84 33.80
C SER A 123 29.19 8.36 34.20
N ARG A 124 29.83 9.15 33.33
CA ARG A 124 30.97 9.98 33.73
C ARG A 124 30.42 11.37 34.07
N LYS A 125 30.30 11.57 35.38
CA LYS A 125 29.93 12.77 36.14
C LYS A 125 30.19 14.09 35.40
N LEU A 126 29.14 14.91 35.28
CA LEU A 126 29.24 16.37 35.26
C LEU A 126 29.90 16.81 36.57
N SER A 127 31.05 17.45 36.46
CA SER A 127 31.82 18.03 37.57
C SER A 127 31.56 19.53 37.64
N ARG A 128 30.91 19.95 38.74
CA ARG A 128 31.07 21.21 39.49
C ARG A 128 31.15 22.54 38.71
N GLY A 129 30.05 23.29 38.80
CA GLY A 129 30.08 24.71 39.21
C GLY A 129 29.58 24.79 40.65
#